data_AF-A0A7C2IBV4-F1
#
_entry.id   AF-A0A7C2IBV4-F1
#
_cell.length_a   1.000
_cell.length_b   1.000
_cell.length_c   1.000
_cell.angle_alpha   90.00
_cell.angle_beta   90.00
_cell.angle_gamma   90.00
#
_symmetry.space_group_name_H-M   'P 1'
#
loop_
_entity.id
_entity.type
_entity.pdbx_description
1 polymer ?
#
loop_
_entity_poly.entity_id
_entity_poly.type
_entity_poly.pdbx_seq_one_letter_code
_entity_poly.pdbx_strand_id
1 'polypeptide(L)'
;MRRRVKVLTVSEGGRSAQVLVGTVRGPEHLELIRRARFYHVPISAIAASRTAVAYVAFYEGATRFRGRVGGIREYAAVLRVSHVRRAELPGLTWPGRRGEDALYYRFDLGPLQQLPRPITNPDRLRVVFRFPDLAKLRGAATVRDLGAGRSRTRKGTSGAGRRGKAS
;
A
#
# COMPACT_ATOMS: atom_id res chain seq x y z
N MET A 1 18.15 -24.67 9.61
CA MET A 1 17.03 -24.98 8.69
C MET A 1 16.54 -23.69 8.02
N ARG A 2 16.97 -23.41 6.77
CA ARG A 2 16.59 -22.17 6.05
C ARG A 2 15.23 -22.37 5.36
N ARG A 3 14.15 -21.88 5.97
CA ARG A 3 12.84 -21.83 5.29
C ARG A 3 12.98 -20.93 4.06
N ARG A 4 12.85 -21.51 2.85
CA ARG A 4 12.66 -20.74 1.62
C ARG A 4 11.44 -19.85 1.83
N VAL A 5 11.67 -18.54 1.96
CA VAL A 5 10.62 -17.54 1.82
C VAL A 5 10.08 -17.74 0.41
N LYS A 6 8.85 -18.27 0.28
CA LYS A 6 8.12 -18.18 -0.97
C LYS A 6 7.87 -16.69 -1.18
N VAL A 7 8.76 -16.04 -1.92
CA VAL A 7 8.41 -14.83 -2.65
C VAL A 7 7.14 -15.20 -3.38
N LEU A 8 6.04 -14.52 -3.06
CA LEU A 8 4.83 -14.59 -3.87
C LEU A 8 5.20 -13.96 -5.22
N THR A 9 5.89 -14.72 -6.06
CA THR A 9 6.08 -14.40 -7.45
C THR A 9 4.67 -14.37 -8.01
N VAL A 10 4.21 -13.16 -8.29
CA VAL A 10 2.88 -12.91 -8.84
C VAL A 10 2.71 -13.82 -10.05
N SER A 11 1.70 -14.68 -9.94
CA SER A 11 1.30 -15.65 -10.96
C SER A 11 1.18 -14.98 -12.33
N GLU A 12 1.74 -15.64 -13.35
CA GLU A 12 1.47 -15.32 -14.76
C GLU A 12 -0.04 -15.27 -15.00
N GLY A 13 -0.51 -14.11 -15.46
CA GLY A 13 -1.93 -13.85 -15.65
C GLY A 13 -2.26 -12.36 -15.56
N GLY A 14 -1.52 -11.50 -16.26
CA GLY A 14 -1.92 -10.12 -16.59
C GLY A 14 -2.30 -9.15 -15.45
N ARG A 15 -2.13 -9.52 -14.17
CA ARG A 15 -2.48 -8.65 -13.03
C ARG A 15 -1.24 -7.85 -12.61
N SER A 16 -1.27 -6.55 -12.90
CA SER A 16 -0.26 -5.63 -12.42
C SER A 16 -0.18 -5.66 -10.88
N ALA A 17 1.02 -5.88 -10.35
CA ALA A 17 1.26 -6.08 -8.92
C ALA A 17 0.71 -4.91 -8.10
N GLN A 18 -0.28 -5.16 -7.24
CA GLN A 18 -0.96 -4.11 -6.48
C GLN A 18 -0.07 -3.58 -5.35
N VAL A 19 -0.14 -2.28 -5.10
CA VAL A 19 0.61 -1.58 -4.06
C VAL A 19 -0.36 -0.89 -3.12
N LEU A 20 -0.20 -1.07 -1.80
CA LEU A 20 -0.84 -0.23 -0.80
C LEU A 20 0.02 1.01 -0.54
N VAL A 21 -0.50 2.21 -0.78
CA VAL A 21 0.13 3.46 -0.32
C VAL A 21 -0.41 3.78 1.07
N GLY A 22 0.39 3.48 2.09
CA GLY A 22 0.08 3.70 3.50
C GLY A 22 0.70 4.98 4.03
N THR A 23 0.02 5.69 4.92
CA THR A 23 0.59 6.87 5.58
C THR A 23 1.51 6.47 6.72
N VAL A 24 2.65 7.15 6.84
CA VAL A 24 3.50 7.11 8.04
C VAL A 24 3.19 8.32 8.92
N ARG A 25 3.33 8.13 10.24
CA ARG A 25 2.94 9.17 11.20
C ARG A 25 4.02 10.20 11.48
N GLY A 26 5.25 9.86 11.15
CA GLY A 26 6.45 10.61 11.47
C GLY A 26 7.69 9.72 11.29
N PRO A 27 8.88 10.31 11.45
CA PRO A 27 10.15 9.61 11.32
C PRO A 27 10.24 8.38 12.23
N GLU A 28 9.71 8.44 13.46
CA GLU A 28 9.74 7.35 14.42
C GLU A 28 8.98 6.11 13.94
N HIS A 29 7.88 6.32 13.20
CA HIS A 29 7.10 5.25 12.61
C HIS A 29 7.82 4.66 11.39
N LEU A 30 8.47 5.48 10.56
CA LEU A 30 9.24 4.99 9.42
C LEU A 30 10.46 4.18 9.88
N GLU A 31 11.16 4.62 10.92
CA GLU A 31 12.26 3.88 11.53
C GLU A 31 11.78 2.57 12.18
N LEU A 32 10.57 2.54 12.76
CA LEU A 32 9.96 1.28 13.20
C LEU A 32 9.74 0.32 12.03
N ILE A 33 9.20 0.81 10.91
CA ILE A 33 8.96 0.00 9.71
C ILE A 33 10.28 -0.57 9.18
N ARG A 34 11.33 0.26 9.13
CA ARG A 34 12.69 -0.12 8.69
C ARG A 34 13.29 -1.22 9.56
N ARG A 35 13.23 -1.07 10.89
CA ARG A 35 13.84 -2.00 11.85
C ARG A 35 13.02 -3.29 12.05
N ALA A 36 11.70 -3.16 12.23
CA ALA A 36 10.83 -4.25 12.63
C ALA A 36 10.18 -4.96 11.43
N ARG A 37 10.37 -4.42 10.21
CA ARG A 37 10.00 -5.07 8.95
C ARG A 37 8.50 -5.36 8.85
N PHE A 38 7.66 -4.49 9.39
CA PHE A 38 6.21 -4.60 9.23
C PHE A 38 5.55 -3.24 9.03
N TYR A 39 4.37 -3.25 8.40
CA TYR A 39 3.44 -2.13 8.37
C TYR A 39 2.07 -2.57 8.91
N HIS A 40 1.29 -1.63 9.43
CA HIS A 40 0.01 -1.94 10.07
C HIS A 40 -1.13 -1.04 9.58
N VAL A 41 -2.35 -1.57 9.53
CA VAL A 41 -3.56 -0.80 9.19
C VAL A 41 -4.73 -1.32 10.05
N PRO A 42 -5.51 -0.45 10.72
CA PRO A 42 -6.71 -0.90 11.42
C PRO A 42 -7.65 -1.63 10.46
N ILE A 43 -8.29 -2.73 10.90
CA ILE A 43 -9.22 -3.46 10.02
C ILE A 43 -10.36 -2.57 9.53
N SER A 44 -10.83 -1.63 10.37
CA SER A 44 -11.88 -0.68 10.00
C SER A 44 -11.47 0.32 8.92
N ALA A 45 -10.19 0.39 8.53
CA ALA A 45 -9.67 1.41 7.63
C ALA A 45 -9.62 0.96 6.16
N ILE A 46 -9.55 -0.35 5.90
CA ILE A 46 -9.52 -0.92 4.55
C ILE A 46 -10.33 -2.22 4.50
N ALA A 47 -11.01 -2.49 3.38
CA ALA A 47 -11.69 -3.76 3.18
C ALA A 47 -10.70 -4.94 3.11
N ALA A 48 -11.10 -6.14 3.51
CA ALA A 48 -10.24 -7.33 3.49
C ALA A 48 -9.68 -7.62 2.09
N SER A 49 -10.45 -7.38 1.03
CA SER A 49 -10.00 -7.52 -0.37
C SER A 49 -8.83 -6.59 -0.75
N ARG A 50 -8.61 -5.52 0.02
CA ARG A 50 -7.50 -4.56 -0.15
C ARG A 50 -6.21 -4.97 0.54
N THR A 51 -6.21 -6.11 1.23
CA THR A 51 -5.00 -6.67 1.83
C THR A 51 -4.20 -7.52 0.85
N ALA A 52 -4.80 -7.96 -0.25
CA ALA A 52 -4.16 -8.72 -1.33
C ALA A 52 -3.29 -7.80 -2.20
N VAL A 53 -2.23 -7.25 -1.60
CA VAL A 53 -1.24 -6.38 -2.24
C VAL A 53 0.13 -7.03 -2.22
N ALA A 54 0.90 -6.81 -3.27
CA ALA A 54 2.27 -7.31 -3.38
C ALA A 54 3.28 -6.38 -2.71
N TYR A 55 2.95 -5.10 -2.55
CA TYR A 55 3.85 -4.08 -1.98
C TYR A 55 3.12 -3.11 -1.07
N VAL A 56 3.87 -2.49 -0.15
CA VAL A 56 3.46 -1.30 0.59
C VAL A 56 4.43 -0.16 0.28
N ALA A 57 3.91 1.01 -0.02
CA ALA A 57 4.67 2.25 -0.19
C ALA A 57 4.33 3.24 0.93
N PHE A 58 5.32 3.98 1.41
CA PHE A 58 5.20 4.79 2.62
C PHE A 58 5.08 6.28 2.30
N TYR A 59 3.91 6.85 2.56
CA TYR A 59 3.66 8.28 2.37
C TYR A 59 4.06 9.08 3.61
N GLU A 60 5.09 9.91 3.45
CA GLU A 60 5.66 10.85 4.39
C GLU A 60 4.92 12.20 4.31
N GLY A 61 4.16 12.54 5.35
CA GLY A 61 3.47 13.83 5.41
C GLY A 61 4.43 14.99 5.67
N ALA A 62 4.33 16.06 4.86
CA ALA A 62 5.19 17.25 4.93
C ALA A 62 5.43 17.76 6.37
N THR A 63 4.34 18.00 7.11
CA THR A 63 4.36 18.54 8.48
C THR A 63 5.15 17.64 9.45
N ARG A 64 5.00 16.33 9.35
CA ARG A 64 5.62 15.37 10.28
C ARG A 64 7.09 15.13 9.99
N PHE A 65 7.49 15.33 8.73
CA PHE A 65 8.87 15.16 8.27
C PHE A 65 9.59 16.51 8.08
N ARG A 66 9.01 17.62 8.58
CA ARG A 66 9.56 18.99 8.47
C ARG A 66 9.95 19.39 7.04
N GLY A 67 9.26 18.84 6.05
CA GLY A 67 9.51 19.08 4.63
C GLY A 67 8.56 20.14 4.06
N ARG A 68 8.98 20.81 2.97
CA ARG A 68 8.11 21.72 2.21
C ARG A 68 6.94 21.00 1.54
N VAL A 69 7.16 19.77 1.10
CA VAL A 69 6.17 18.91 0.43
C VAL A 69 6.25 17.49 1.00
N GLY A 70 5.10 16.81 1.05
CA GLY A 70 5.05 15.39 1.41
C GLY A 70 5.45 14.51 0.22
N GLY A 71 5.63 13.22 0.44
CA GLY A 71 5.96 12.33 -0.66
C GLY A 71 6.11 10.87 -0.28
N ILE A 72 6.52 10.07 -1.26
CA ILE A 72 6.82 8.65 -1.12
C ILE A 72 8.23 8.45 -1.65
N ARG A 73 9.08 7.85 -0.84
CA ARG A 73 10.48 7.55 -1.18
C ARG A 73 10.75 6.06 -1.19
N GLU A 74 10.08 5.35 -0.30
CA GLU A 74 10.35 3.95 -0.02
C GLU A 74 9.10 3.09 -0.20
N TYR A 75 9.36 1.84 -0.59
CA TYR A 75 8.37 0.78 -0.66
C TYR A 75 9.00 -0.55 -0.31
N ALA A 76 8.19 -1.55 0.02
CA ALA A 76 8.65 -2.87 0.41
C ALA A 76 7.71 -3.95 -0.12
N ALA A 77 8.26 -5.11 -0.44
CA ALA A 77 7.47 -6.28 -0.82
C ALA A 77 6.75 -6.85 0.40
N VAL A 78 5.48 -7.21 0.25
CA VAL A 78 4.70 -7.91 1.28
C VAL A 78 5.02 -9.39 1.22
N LEU A 79 5.50 -9.93 2.34
CA LEU A 79 5.79 -11.36 2.49
C LEU A 79 4.59 -12.11 3.04
N ARG A 80 3.82 -11.47 3.93
CA ARG A 80 2.67 -12.05 4.61
C ARG A 80 1.74 -10.97 5.13
N VAL A 81 0.45 -11.29 5.20
CA VAL A 81 -0.55 -10.49 5.92
C VAL A 81 -1.16 -11.32 7.05
N SER A 82 -1.36 -10.72 8.21
CA SER A 82 -1.96 -11.37 9.37
C SER A 82 -2.91 -10.43 10.10
N HIS A 83 -3.88 -10.99 10.83
CA HIS A 83 -4.71 -10.26 11.78
C HIS A 83 -4.07 -10.32 13.15
N VAL A 84 -3.94 -9.17 13.81
CA VAL A 84 -3.36 -9.06 15.15
C VAL A 84 -4.13 -8.01 15.95
N ARG A 85 -4.13 -8.11 17.28
CA ARG A 85 -4.50 -6.96 18.11
C ARG A 85 -3.39 -5.93 18.10
N ARG A 86 -3.75 -4.70 18.43
CA ARG A 86 -2.80 -3.60 18.55
C ARG A 86 -1.70 -3.92 19.56
N ALA A 87 -2.06 -4.50 20.71
CA ALA A 87 -1.12 -4.88 21.77
C ALA A 87 0.00 -5.82 21.28
N GLU A 88 -0.25 -6.58 20.20
CA GLU A 88 0.69 -7.55 19.63
C GLU A 88 1.65 -6.93 18.60
N LEU A 89 1.52 -5.63 18.31
CA LEU A 89 2.38 -4.90 17.37
C LEU A 89 3.60 -4.34 18.11
N PRO A 90 4.80 -4.91 17.93
CA PRO A 90 5.96 -4.56 18.73
C PRO A 90 6.46 -3.14 18.40
N GLY A 91 6.87 -2.41 19.44
CA GLY A 91 7.57 -1.13 19.30
C GLY A 91 6.69 0.07 18.94
N LEU A 92 5.35 -0.05 19.07
CA LEU A 92 4.45 1.08 18.92
C LEU A 92 4.52 2.01 20.15
N THR A 93 5.08 3.20 19.90
CA THR A 93 5.20 4.36 20.80
C THR A 93 3.99 4.97 21.49
N TRP A 94 2.86 4.78 20.84
CA TRP A 94 1.83 5.82 20.72
C TRP A 94 0.47 5.19 20.96
N PRO A 95 -0.55 5.95 21.38
CA PRO A 95 -1.89 5.40 21.54
C PRO A 95 -2.54 5.10 20.19
N GLY A 96 -3.35 4.04 20.15
CA GLY A 96 -4.27 3.76 19.06
C GLY A 96 -5.60 4.47 19.28
N ARG A 97 -6.33 4.83 18.21
CA ARG A 97 -7.65 5.49 18.33
C ARG A 97 -8.74 4.64 19.00
N ARG A 98 -8.57 3.31 19.01
CA ARG A 98 -9.58 2.33 19.45
C ARG A 98 -9.07 1.43 20.59
N GLY A 99 -8.02 1.85 21.30
CA GLY A 99 -7.40 1.05 22.37
C GLY A 99 -6.55 -0.12 21.87
N GLU A 100 -6.08 -0.92 22.83
CA GLU A 100 -5.10 -2.01 22.65
C GLU A 100 -5.70 -3.31 22.08
N ASP A 101 -7.01 -3.53 22.25
CA ASP A 101 -7.72 -4.70 21.70
C ASP A 101 -8.19 -4.50 20.26
N ALA A 102 -8.00 -3.31 19.70
CA ALA A 102 -8.40 -3.03 18.32
C ALA A 102 -7.64 -3.94 17.34
N LEU A 103 -8.36 -4.49 16.37
CA LEU A 103 -7.80 -5.38 15.35
C LEU A 103 -7.14 -4.63 14.19
N TYR A 104 -5.98 -5.12 13.77
CA TYR A 104 -5.17 -4.58 12.69
C TYR A 104 -4.80 -5.67 11.69
N TYR A 105 -4.68 -5.28 10.43
CA TYR A 105 -3.87 -5.99 9.46
C TYR A 105 -2.40 -5.64 9.70
N ARG A 106 -1.57 -6.66 9.87
CA ARG A 106 -0.10 -6.57 9.88
C ARG A 106 0.45 -7.14 8.57
N PHE A 107 1.18 -6.30 7.85
CA PHE A 107 1.91 -6.64 6.64
C PHE A 107 3.38 -6.87 7.01
N ASP A 108 3.88 -8.09 6.94
CA ASP A 108 5.31 -8.36 7.10
C ASP A 108 6.03 -8.06 5.78
N LEU A 109 7.20 -7.42 5.87
CA LEU A 109 7.86 -6.76 4.75
C LEU A 109 9.26 -7.30 4.46
N GLY A 110 9.54 -7.63 3.21
CA GLY A 110 10.90 -7.84 2.69
C GLY A 110 11.61 -6.50 2.47
N PRO A 111 12.96 -6.45 2.35
CA PRO A 111 13.80 -5.24 2.44
C PRO A 111 13.18 -3.96 1.83
N LEU A 112 13.32 -2.83 2.54
CA LEU A 112 12.83 -1.56 2.01
C LEU A 112 13.69 -1.17 0.80
N GLN A 113 13.02 -0.72 -0.25
CA GLN A 113 13.61 -0.33 -1.51
C GLN A 113 13.32 1.16 -1.73
N GLN A 114 14.34 1.88 -2.19
CA GLN A 114 14.18 3.25 -2.64
C GLN A 114 13.47 3.26 -4.00
N LEU A 115 12.60 4.25 -4.20
CA LEU A 115 12.12 4.58 -5.52
C LEU A 115 13.24 5.26 -6.31
N PRO A 116 13.37 5.00 -7.63
CA PRO A 116 14.34 5.69 -8.48
C PRO A 116 14.17 7.22 -8.46
N ARG A 117 12.91 7.67 -8.32
CA ARG A 117 12.55 9.07 -8.12
C ARG A 117 11.50 9.18 -7.00
N PRO A 118 11.66 10.09 -6.03
CA PRO A 118 10.61 10.37 -5.06
C PRO A 118 9.31 10.84 -5.73
N ILE A 119 8.17 10.35 -5.24
CA ILE A 119 6.85 10.82 -5.66
C ILE A 119 6.44 11.95 -4.71
N THR A 120 6.31 13.17 -5.22
CA THR A 120 6.05 14.36 -4.39
C THR A 120 4.56 14.69 -4.27
N ASN A 121 4.17 15.49 -3.28
CA ASN A 121 2.79 15.98 -3.10
C ASN A 121 2.74 17.51 -3.05
N PRO A 122 3.03 18.21 -4.16
CA PRO A 122 3.04 19.67 -4.21
C PRO A 122 1.64 20.25 -3.97
N ASP A 123 0.61 19.57 -4.49
CA ASP A 123 -0.80 19.93 -4.35
C ASP A 123 -1.38 19.69 -2.95
N ARG A 124 -0.57 19.19 -2.01
CA ARG A 124 -0.97 18.85 -0.63
C ARG A 124 -2.23 17.97 -0.57
N LEU A 125 -2.39 17.06 -1.53
CA LEU A 125 -3.54 16.16 -1.59
C LEU A 125 -3.60 15.31 -0.33
N ARG A 126 -4.79 15.15 0.24
CA ARG A 126 -5.01 14.20 1.32
C ARG A 126 -4.72 12.79 0.82
N VAL A 127 -3.74 12.13 1.42
CA VAL A 127 -3.40 10.74 1.14
C VAL A 127 -3.96 9.88 2.25
N VAL A 128 -4.98 9.09 1.93
CA VAL A 128 -5.47 8.00 2.75
C VAL A 128 -5.54 6.80 1.82
N PHE A 129 -4.87 5.71 2.19
CA PHE A 129 -4.83 4.40 1.50
C PHE A 129 -5.16 4.43 0.00
N ARG A 130 -4.12 4.48 -0.85
CA ARG A 130 -4.27 4.33 -2.31
C ARG A 130 -3.80 2.96 -2.77
N PHE A 131 -4.33 2.51 -3.91
CA PHE A 131 -4.08 1.19 -4.46
C PHE A 131 -3.68 1.26 -5.95
N PRO A 132 -2.55 1.91 -6.29
CA PRO A 132 -1.99 1.82 -7.63
C PRO A 132 -1.38 0.43 -7.87
N ASP A 133 -1.07 0.11 -9.12
CA ASP A 133 -0.12 -0.96 -9.41
C ASP A 133 1.33 -0.48 -9.35
N LEU A 134 2.27 -1.43 -9.36
CA LEU A 134 3.69 -1.16 -9.21
C LEU A 134 4.26 -0.33 -10.37
N ALA A 135 3.80 -0.56 -11.60
CA ALA A 135 4.24 0.21 -12.76
C ALA A 135 3.85 1.69 -12.59
N LYS A 136 2.61 1.93 -12.13
CA LYS A 136 2.10 3.26 -11.83
C LYS A 136 2.83 3.93 -10.67
N LEU A 137 3.19 3.18 -9.63
CA LEU A 137 4.01 3.70 -8.53
C LEU A 137 5.38 4.15 -9.05
N ARG A 138 6.09 3.31 -9.80
CA ARG A 138 7.45 3.58 -10.29
C ARG A 138 7.52 4.72 -11.31
N GLY A 139 6.46 4.93 -12.09
CA GLY A 139 6.39 5.99 -13.11
C GLY A 139 5.88 7.35 -12.59
N ALA A 140 5.32 7.42 -11.39
CA ALA A 140 4.72 8.65 -10.87
C ALA A 140 5.76 9.73 -10.54
N ALA A 141 5.45 10.99 -10.83
CA ALA A 141 6.19 12.16 -10.35
C ALA A 141 5.55 12.71 -9.07
N THR A 142 4.22 12.64 -9.04
CA THR A 142 3.40 13.25 -8.01
C THR A 142 2.35 12.28 -7.48
N VAL A 143 1.84 12.56 -6.27
CA VAL A 143 0.72 11.84 -5.67
C VAL A 143 -0.54 11.92 -6.55
N ARG A 144 -0.70 12.96 -7.37
CA ARG A 144 -1.82 13.07 -8.32
C ARG A 144 -1.77 11.94 -9.36
N ASP A 145 -0.58 11.63 -9.87
CA ASP A 145 -0.38 10.62 -10.91
C ASP A 145 -0.87 9.24 -10.48
N LEU A 146 -0.74 8.91 -9.19
CA LEU A 146 -1.23 7.66 -8.61
C LEU A 146 -2.75 7.47 -8.77
N GLY A 147 -3.50 8.55 -9.02
CA GLY A 147 -4.94 8.56 -9.20
C GLY A 147 -5.72 8.47 -7.88
N ALA A 148 -7.03 8.72 -7.95
CA ALA A 148 -7.93 8.46 -6.83
C ALA A 148 -7.95 6.97 -6.50
N GLY A 149 -8.01 6.61 -5.20
CA GLY A 149 -8.09 5.22 -4.77
C GLY A 149 -9.27 4.52 -5.44
N ARG A 150 -9.03 3.76 -6.52
CA ARG A 150 -10.12 3.14 -7.27
C ARG A 150 -10.74 2.05 -6.44
N SER A 151 -11.90 2.29 -5.85
CA SER A 151 -12.98 1.31 -5.79
C SER A 151 -13.89 1.58 -6.98
N ARG A 152 -13.65 0.89 -8.09
CA ARG A 152 -14.63 0.65 -9.15
C ARG A 152 -14.21 -0.62 -9.87
N THR A 153 -14.89 -1.72 -9.54
CA THR A 153 -15.03 -2.89 -10.42
C THR A 153 -15.54 -2.37 -11.76
N ARG A 154 -14.67 -2.33 -12.78
CA ARG A 154 -15.15 -2.32 -14.16
C ARG A 154 -15.60 -3.74 -14.46
N LYS A 155 -16.91 -3.99 -14.36
CA LYS A 155 -17.55 -5.18 -14.93
C LYS A 155 -17.20 -5.18 -16.41
N GLY A 156 -16.61 -6.28 -16.87
CA GLY A 156 -16.09 -6.42 -18.22
C GLY A 156 -17.16 -6.15 -19.26
N THR A 157 -16.74 -5.47 -20.32
CA THR A 157 -17.35 -5.52 -21.64
C THR A 157 -17.38 -6.97 -22.11
N SER A 158 -18.56 -7.60 -22.18
CA SER A 158 -18.77 -8.74 -23.07
C SER A 158 -19.37 -8.21 -24.36
N GLY A 159 -18.52 -8.07 -25.38
CA GLY A 159 -18.98 -8.12 -26.75
C GLY A 159 -19.16 -9.58 -27.15
N ALA A 160 -20.34 -9.90 -27.67
CA ALA A 160 -20.63 -11.01 -28.59
C ALA A 160 -21.91 -10.53 -29.30
N GLY A 161 -21.82 -9.97 -30.51
CA GLY A 161 -21.74 -10.73 -31.76
C GLY A 161 -23.17 -11.19 -32.13
N ARG A 162 -23.68 -11.19 -33.36
CA ARG A 162 -23.24 -10.87 -34.72
C ARG A 162 -24.47 -11.29 -35.58
N ARG A 163 -24.62 -10.76 -36.80
CA ARG A 163 -25.53 -11.26 -37.88
C ARG A 163 -27.01 -10.83 -37.68
N GLY A 164 -27.79 -10.47 -38.69
CA GLY A 164 -27.61 -10.45 -40.14
C GLY A 164 -28.89 -9.91 -40.80
N LYS A 165 -28.76 -9.56 -42.08
CA LYS A 165 -29.72 -9.02 -43.06
C LYS A 165 -31.17 -9.55 -43.00
N ALA A 166 -32.11 -8.71 -43.41
CA ALA A 166 -33.03 -8.88 -44.56
C ALA A 166 -33.93 -7.63 -44.59
N SER A 167 -33.80 -6.78 -45.62
CA SER A 167 -34.67 -6.71 -46.81
C SER A 167 -35.91 -5.86 -46.57
#